data_AF-A0A651FVE6-F1
#
_entry.id   AF-A0A651FVE6-F1
#
_cell.length_a   1.000
_cell.length_b   1.000
_cell.length_c   1.000
_cell.angle_alpha   90.00
_cell.angle_beta   90.00
_cell.angle_gamma   90.00
#
_symmetry.space_group_name_H-M   'P 1'
#
loop_
_entity.id
_entity.type
_entity.pdbx_description
1 polymer ?
#
loop_
_entity_poly.entity_id
_entity_poly.type
_entity_poly.pdbx_seq_one_letter_code
_entity_poly.pdbx_strand_id
1 'polypeptide(L)'
;MVRLKAIRSAILLAPLALVACGESVDPEMAAICRMTLPALNAAGARIAVTRVAPGADARTVRVEYSVTGGQGASPAQGLRRRYVVCAFSATPPSGAQPDLVGIDTDTGPVTGASVYLMKRYWLSTPEAREADPGR
;
A
#
# COMPACT_ATOMS: atom_id res chain seq x y z
N MET A 1 -64.95 -5.23 31.51
CA MET A 1 -64.53 -5.36 30.10
C MET A 1 -63.44 -4.32 29.81
N VAL A 2 -62.16 -4.71 29.80
CA VAL A 2 -61.07 -3.96 29.17
C VAL A 2 -60.10 -4.99 28.59
N ARG A 3 -60.02 -5.09 27.26
CA ARG A 3 -59.15 -6.03 26.53
C ARG A 3 -57.75 -5.43 26.45
N LEU A 4 -56.77 -5.96 27.17
CA LEU A 4 -55.35 -5.62 26.95
C LEU A 4 -54.86 -6.36 25.69
N LYS A 5 -54.65 -5.60 24.61
CA LYS A 5 -54.16 -6.09 23.32
C LYS A 5 -52.71 -6.60 23.47
N ALA A 6 -52.47 -7.82 22.99
CA ALA A 6 -51.14 -8.39 22.81
C ALA A 6 -50.31 -7.50 21.87
N ILE A 7 -49.27 -6.85 22.42
CA ILE A 7 -48.32 -6.07 21.64
C ILE A 7 -47.32 -7.08 21.04
N ARG A 8 -47.51 -7.39 19.76
CA ARG A 8 -46.56 -8.15 18.95
C ARG A 8 -45.33 -7.29 18.72
N SER A 9 -44.34 -7.37 19.60
CA SER A 9 -43.01 -6.79 19.38
C SER A 9 -42.29 -7.59 18.29
N ALA A 10 -42.51 -7.21 17.04
CA ALA A 10 -41.64 -7.60 15.94
C ALA A 10 -40.33 -6.81 16.10
N ILE A 11 -39.33 -7.45 16.71
CA ILE A 11 -37.96 -6.95 16.74
C ILE A 11 -37.45 -7.01 15.30
N LEU A 12 -37.48 -5.87 14.61
CA LEU A 12 -36.78 -5.66 13.35
C LEU A 12 -35.28 -5.57 13.68
N LEU A 13 -34.56 -6.69 13.58
CA LEU A 13 -33.10 -6.68 13.49
C LEU A 13 -32.72 -6.11 12.12
N ALA A 14 -32.56 -4.79 12.03
CA ALA A 14 -31.96 -4.15 10.88
C ALA A 14 -30.42 -4.31 10.99
N PRO A 15 -29.74 -5.07 10.11
CA PRO A 15 -28.29 -5.02 10.07
C PRO A 15 -27.91 -3.65 9.52
N LEU A 16 -27.36 -2.79 10.38
CA LEU A 16 -26.63 -1.59 9.94
C LEU A 16 -25.48 -2.06 9.05
N ALA A 17 -25.64 -1.93 7.74
CA ALA A 17 -24.54 -2.04 6.80
C ALA A 17 -23.58 -0.87 7.10
N LEU A 18 -22.51 -1.14 7.83
CA LEU A 18 -21.38 -0.23 7.91
C LEU A 18 -20.73 -0.18 6.52
N VAL A 19 -21.19 0.76 5.70
CA VAL A 19 -20.43 1.19 4.52
C VAL A 19 -19.19 1.88 5.08
N ALA A 20 -18.08 1.16 5.15
CA ALA A 20 -16.79 1.75 5.42
C ALA A 20 -16.47 2.69 4.25
N CYS A 21 -16.74 3.99 4.42
CA CYS A 21 -16.20 5.05 3.56
C CYS A 21 -14.68 5.14 3.83
N GLY A 22 -13.95 4.09 3.46
CA GLY A 22 -12.51 4.14 3.37
C GLY A 22 -12.13 4.90 2.10
N GLU A 23 -11.26 5.89 2.21
CA GLU A 23 -10.63 6.51 1.06
C GLU A 23 -9.95 5.40 0.23
N SER A 24 -10.44 5.18 -1.00
CA SER A 24 -9.87 4.17 -1.88
C SER A 24 -8.54 4.66 -2.41
N VAL A 25 -7.49 3.85 -2.26
CA VAL A 25 -6.20 4.11 -2.88
C VAL A 25 -6.31 3.90 -4.38
N ASP A 26 -5.77 4.83 -5.16
CA ASP A 26 -5.61 4.64 -6.61
C ASP A 26 -4.82 3.35 -6.89
N PRO A 27 -5.39 2.39 -7.64
CA PRO A 27 -4.78 1.08 -7.85
C PRO A 27 -3.45 1.15 -8.59
N GLU A 28 -3.26 2.15 -9.45
CA GLU A 28 -2.02 2.34 -10.21
C GLU A 28 -0.92 2.92 -9.32
N MET A 29 -1.24 3.91 -8.48
CA MET A 29 -0.32 4.39 -7.44
C MET A 29 0.06 3.28 -6.47
N ALA A 30 -0.89 2.44 -6.06
CA ALA A 30 -0.64 1.29 -5.21
C ALA A 30 0.31 0.28 -5.86
N ALA A 31 0.09 -0.07 -7.13
CA ALA A 31 0.96 -0.97 -7.87
C ALA A 31 2.38 -0.41 -7.98
N ILE A 32 2.54 0.85 -8.39
CA ILE A 32 3.86 1.50 -8.47
C ILE A 32 4.57 1.47 -7.11
N CYS A 33 3.85 1.77 -6.03
CA CYS A 33 4.46 1.77 -4.71
C CYS A 33 4.94 0.38 -4.27
N ARG A 34 4.14 -0.68 -4.50
CA ARG A 34 4.56 -2.06 -4.22
C ARG A 34 5.74 -2.50 -5.08
N MET A 35 5.78 -2.11 -6.35
CA MET A 35 6.91 -2.40 -7.25
C MET A 35 8.23 -1.79 -6.78
N THR A 36 8.24 -0.78 -5.89
CA THR A 36 9.50 -0.28 -5.30
C THR A 36 10.13 -1.27 -4.31
N LEU A 37 9.32 -2.14 -3.69
CA LEU A 37 9.77 -2.97 -2.56
C LEU A 37 10.92 -3.91 -2.92
N PRO A 38 10.93 -4.64 -4.05
CA PRO A 38 12.05 -5.53 -4.39
C PRO A 38 13.40 -4.79 -4.49
N ALA A 39 13.40 -3.57 -5.01
CA ALA A 39 14.62 -2.77 -5.18
C ALA A 39 15.07 -2.06 -3.88
N LEU A 40 14.16 -1.87 -2.92
CA LEU A 40 14.47 -1.30 -1.60
C LEU A 40 14.97 -2.34 -0.58
N ASN A 41 14.95 -3.63 -0.92
CA ASN A 41 15.30 -4.71 -0.03
C ASN A 41 16.42 -5.59 -0.63
N ALA A 42 17.01 -6.45 0.21
CA ALA A 42 18.08 -7.33 -0.22
C ALA A 42 17.64 -8.26 -1.36
N ALA A 43 18.53 -8.52 -2.31
CA ALA A 43 18.26 -9.42 -3.42
C ALA A 43 17.83 -10.81 -2.92
N GLY A 44 16.78 -11.37 -3.53
CA GLY A 44 16.22 -12.67 -3.16
C GLY A 44 15.40 -12.66 -1.86
N ALA A 45 15.12 -11.50 -1.26
CA ALA A 45 14.23 -11.42 -0.12
C ALA A 45 12.78 -11.74 -0.52
N ARG A 46 12.07 -12.47 0.33
CA ARG A 46 10.63 -12.70 0.20
C ARG A 46 9.88 -11.56 0.87
N ILE A 47 9.07 -10.84 0.09
CA ILE A 47 8.28 -9.70 0.53
C ILE A 47 6.81 -10.12 0.61
N ALA A 48 6.16 -9.84 1.72
CA ALA A 48 4.72 -10.02 1.86
C ALA A 48 4.06 -8.69 2.24
N VAL A 49 3.20 -8.17 1.36
CA VAL A 49 2.43 -6.95 1.63
C VAL A 49 1.31 -7.28 2.60
N THR A 50 1.28 -6.58 3.74
CA THR A 50 0.29 -6.80 4.79
C THR A 50 -0.83 -5.78 4.75
N ARG A 51 -0.57 -4.56 4.24
CA ARG A 51 -1.57 -3.51 4.12
C ARG A 51 -1.18 -2.49 3.04
N VAL A 52 -2.15 -2.04 2.26
CA VAL A 52 -2.05 -0.88 1.38
C VAL A 52 -3.10 0.13 1.82
N ALA A 53 -2.71 1.38 2.01
CA ALA A 53 -3.61 2.43 2.50
C ALA A 53 -3.24 3.80 1.93
N PRO A 54 -4.16 4.78 1.99
CA PRO A 54 -3.82 6.17 1.75
C PRO A 54 -2.73 6.62 2.73
N GLY A 55 -1.81 7.47 2.26
CA GLY A 55 -0.89 8.18 3.14
C GLY A 55 -1.54 9.43 3.72
N ALA A 56 -0.73 10.33 4.29
CA ALA A 56 -1.21 11.55 4.93
C ALA A 56 -1.79 12.57 3.94
N ASP A 57 -1.33 12.54 2.69
CA ASP A 57 -1.76 13.44 1.61
C ASP A 57 -2.48 12.68 0.49
N ALA A 58 -3.34 13.37 -0.25
CA ALA A 58 -4.19 12.78 -1.30
C ALA A 58 -3.43 12.01 -2.41
N ARG A 59 -2.13 12.29 -2.61
CA ARG A 59 -1.27 11.60 -3.59
C ARG A 59 -0.15 10.81 -2.93
N THR A 60 -0.44 10.25 -1.76
CA THR A 60 0.49 9.38 -1.06
C THR A 60 -0.11 8.01 -0.83
N VAL A 61 0.71 6.98 -0.97
CA VAL A 61 0.35 5.59 -0.70
C VAL A 61 1.28 5.05 0.36
N ARG A 62 0.70 4.50 1.43
CA ARG A 62 1.43 3.75 2.45
C ARG A 62 1.27 2.25 2.20
N VAL A 63 2.40 1.55 2.10
CA VAL A 63 2.44 0.09 2.03
C VAL A 63 3.16 -0.43 3.26
N GLU A 64 2.49 -1.26 4.04
CA GLU A 64 3.07 -2.02 5.15
C GLU A 64 3.37 -3.44 4.67
N TYR A 65 4.55 -3.96 5.03
CA TYR A 65 5.02 -5.23 4.55
C TYR A 65 5.98 -5.91 5.53
N SER A 66 6.19 -7.21 5.33
CA SER A 66 7.25 -7.98 5.98
C SER A 66 8.26 -8.48 4.95
N VAL A 67 9.47 -8.74 5.42
CA VAL A 67 10.60 -9.20 4.60
C VAL A 67 11.23 -10.39 5.29
N THR A 68 11.49 -11.47 4.56
CA THR A 68 12.19 -12.65 5.09
C THR A 68 13.29 -13.14 4.14
N GLY A 69 14.41 -13.60 4.71
CA GLY A 69 15.56 -14.03 3.93
C GLY A 69 16.22 -12.89 3.15
N GLY A 70 16.88 -13.23 2.04
CA GLY A 70 17.66 -12.30 1.23
C GLY A 70 19.17 -12.41 1.49
N GLN A 71 19.96 -12.02 0.50
CA GLN A 71 21.42 -12.08 0.58
C GLN A 71 21.93 -11.11 1.65
N GLY A 72 22.70 -11.62 2.61
CA GLY A 72 23.23 -10.82 3.72
C GLY A 72 22.19 -10.45 4.80
N ALA A 73 20.98 -11.01 4.76
CA ALA A 73 19.97 -10.75 5.78
C ALA A 73 20.33 -11.43 7.12
N SER A 74 20.35 -10.65 8.19
CA SER A 74 20.43 -11.19 9.55
C SER A 74 19.08 -11.78 9.97
N PRO A 75 19.04 -12.89 10.74
CA PRO A 75 17.80 -13.50 11.23
C PRO A 75 16.87 -12.51 11.95
N ALA A 76 17.43 -11.50 12.62
CA ALA A 76 16.67 -10.46 13.32
C ALA A 76 15.89 -9.51 12.38
N GLN A 77 16.25 -9.43 11.09
CA GLN A 77 15.57 -8.58 10.12
C GLN A 77 14.21 -9.15 9.68
N GLY A 78 14.02 -10.47 9.81
CA GLY A 78 12.82 -11.19 9.38
C GLY A 78 11.54 -10.88 10.17
N LEU A 79 11.67 -10.30 11.36
CA LEU A 79 10.57 -10.08 12.30
C LEU A 79 10.05 -8.64 12.36
N ARG A 80 10.68 -7.70 11.63
CA ARG A 80 10.26 -6.29 11.67
C ARG A 80 9.14 -6.02 10.66
N ARG A 81 8.05 -5.42 11.15
CA ARG A 81 7.07 -4.74 10.30
C ARG A 81 7.75 -3.52 9.67
N ARG A 82 7.77 -3.48 8.34
CA ARG A 82 8.35 -2.41 7.53
C ARG A 82 7.22 -1.58 6.93
N TYR A 83 7.56 -0.37 6.48
CA TYR A 83 6.66 0.40 5.64
C TYR A 83 7.43 1.21 4.60
N VAL A 84 6.73 1.53 3.52
CA VAL A 84 7.12 2.54 2.56
C VAL A 84 5.96 3.51 2.36
N VAL A 85 6.25 4.79 2.21
CA VAL A 85 5.30 5.81 1.79
C VAL A 85 5.78 6.39 0.46
N CYS A 86 5.00 6.19 -0.59
CA CYS A 86 5.29 6.70 -1.92
C CYS A 86 4.47 7.97 -2.17
N ALA A 87 5.13 9.05 -2.56
CA ALA A 87 4.51 10.31 -2.94
C ALA A 87 4.49 10.45 -4.47
N PHE A 88 3.37 10.91 -5.02
CA PHE A 88 3.15 11.07 -6.44
C PHE A 88 2.89 12.55 -6.80
N SER A 89 3.31 12.95 -7.99
CA SER A 89 3.08 14.31 -8.50
C SER A 89 1.59 14.65 -8.53
N ALA A 90 1.24 15.84 -8.04
CA ALA A 90 -0.12 16.40 -8.10
C ALA A 90 -0.61 16.59 -9.55
N THR A 91 0.33 16.85 -10.46
CA THR A 91 0.06 17.15 -11.87
C THR A 91 0.87 16.17 -12.72
N PRO A 92 0.41 14.92 -12.88
CA PRO A 92 1.05 14.01 -13.81
C PRO A 92 0.92 14.57 -15.24
N PRO A 93 1.86 14.27 -16.15
CA PRO A 93 1.70 14.57 -17.57
C PRO A 93 0.37 13.97 -18.06
N SER A 94 -0.37 14.72 -18.89
CA SER A 94 -1.69 14.28 -19.36
C SER A 94 -1.63 12.88 -19.98
N GLY A 95 -2.46 11.95 -19.50
CA GLY A 95 -2.52 10.58 -19.99
C GLY A 95 -1.33 9.69 -19.61
N ALA A 96 -0.43 10.17 -18.73
CA ALA A 96 0.69 9.39 -18.22
C ALA A 96 0.37 8.67 -16.91
N GLN A 97 1.12 7.59 -16.67
CA GLN A 97 1.18 6.89 -15.38
C GLN A 97 1.43 7.87 -14.22
N PRO A 98 0.93 7.57 -13.00
CA PRO A 98 1.24 8.33 -11.81
C PRO A 98 2.74 8.51 -11.63
N ASP A 99 3.18 9.76 -11.51
CA ASP A 99 4.60 10.08 -11.46
C ASP A 99 5.13 10.03 -10.02
N LEU A 100 5.94 9.01 -9.69
CA LEU A 100 6.57 8.87 -8.38
C LEU A 100 7.60 10.00 -8.17
N VAL A 101 7.48 10.75 -7.08
CA VAL A 101 8.38 11.90 -6.79
C VAL A 101 9.10 11.78 -5.45
N GLY A 102 8.64 10.90 -4.56
CA GLY A 102 9.26 10.69 -3.27
C GLY A 102 8.98 9.30 -2.70
N ILE A 103 9.91 8.81 -1.89
CA ILE A 103 9.78 7.57 -1.14
C ILE A 103 10.31 7.81 0.27
N ASP A 104 9.52 7.47 1.27
CA ASP A 104 9.92 7.43 2.68
C ASP A 104 9.82 6.00 3.21
N THR A 105 10.73 5.60 4.09
CA THR A 105 10.83 4.24 4.62
C THR A 105 10.96 4.26 6.14
N ASP A 106 10.92 3.09 6.77
CA ASP A 106 11.18 2.96 8.21
C ASP A 106 12.62 3.34 8.62
N THR A 107 13.55 3.48 7.66
CA THR A 107 14.93 3.94 7.89
C THR A 107 15.17 5.37 7.40
N GLY A 108 14.14 6.06 6.93
CA GLY A 108 14.17 7.44 6.46
C GLY A 108 13.93 7.61 4.95
N PRO A 109 14.06 8.86 4.46
CA PRO A 109 13.73 9.19 3.08
C PRO A 109 14.77 8.67 2.10
N VAL A 110 14.28 8.20 0.95
CA VAL A 110 15.12 7.86 -0.20
C VAL A 110 15.51 9.13 -0.94
N THR A 111 16.79 9.26 -1.29
CA THR A 111 17.27 10.46 -1.98
C THR A 111 16.60 10.64 -3.35
N GLY A 112 16.41 11.89 -3.79
CA GLY A 112 15.81 12.17 -5.10
C GLY A 112 16.56 11.54 -6.28
N ALA A 113 17.89 11.41 -6.19
CA ALA A 113 18.70 10.72 -7.20
C ALA A 113 18.39 9.21 -7.24
N SER A 114 18.25 8.56 -6.08
CA SER A 114 17.85 7.17 -5.99
C SER A 114 16.42 6.95 -6.52
N VAL A 115 15.48 7.87 -6.24
CA VAL A 115 14.12 7.83 -6.80
C VAL A 115 14.16 7.97 -8.33
N TYR A 116 14.98 8.86 -8.88
CA TYR A 116 15.15 9.01 -10.32
C TYR A 116 15.68 7.71 -10.96
N LEU A 117 16.73 7.11 -10.39
CA LEU A 117 17.31 5.85 -10.89
C LEU A 117 16.30 4.70 -10.80
N MET A 118 15.58 4.60 -9.69
CA MET A 118 14.50 3.62 -9.48
C MET A 118 13.45 3.71 -10.61
N LYS A 119 12.98 4.91 -10.93
CA LYS A 119 12.00 5.11 -12.00
C LYS A 119 12.54 4.70 -13.36
N ARG A 120 13.77 5.12 -13.67
CA ARG A 120 14.35 4.96 -15.00
C ARG A 120 14.87 3.55 -15.30
N TYR A 121 15.35 2.84 -14.29
CA TYR A 121 16.06 1.57 -14.48
C TYR A 121 15.37 0.36 -13.85
N TRP A 122 14.39 0.58 -12.97
CA TRP A 122 13.63 -0.51 -12.35
C TRP A 122 12.15 -0.44 -12.74
N LEU A 123 11.42 0.62 -12.34
CA LEU A 123 9.96 0.66 -12.51
C LEU A 123 9.48 0.65 -13.97
N SER A 124 10.34 1.03 -14.92
CA SER A 124 10.03 0.98 -16.35
C SER A 124 10.23 -0.39 -16.99
N THR A 125 10.62 -1.43 -16.24
CA THR A 125 10.95 -2.75 -16.79
C THR A 125 9.85 -3.80 -16.58
N PRO A 126 9.77 -4.85 -17.42
CA PRO A 126 8.85 -5.96 -17.20
C PRO A 126 9.10 -6.69 -15.88
N GLU A 127 10.36 -6.82 -15.48
CA GLU A 127 10.77 -7.52 -14.26
C GLU A 127 10.18 -6.86 -13.02
N ALA A 128 10.11 -5.52 -12.97
CA ALA A 128 9.46 -4.82 -11.87
C ALA A 128 7.95 -5.15 -11.77
N ARG A 129 7.28 -5.30 -12.92
CA ARG A 129 5.86 -5.66 -12.95
C ARG A 129 5.63 -7.10 -12.53
N GLU A 130 6.53 -8.01 -12.91
CA GLU A 130 6.49 -9.42 -12.51
C GLU A 130 6.82 -9.59 -11.02
N ALA A 131 7.68 -8.73 -10.48
CA ALA A 131 8.08 -8.73 -9.09
C ALA A 131 7.12 -7.95 -8.16
N ASP A 132 5.96 -7.46 -8.64
CA ASP A 132 4.95 -6.82 -7.78
C ASP A 132 4.45 -7.81 -6.71
N PRO A 133 4.75 -7.59 -5.42
CA PRO A 133 4.38 -8.52 -4.34
C PRO A 133 2.89 -8.50 -3.98
N GLY A 134 2.08 -7.63 -4.59
CA GLY A 134 0.63 -7.60 -4.41
C GLY A 134 -0.17 -8.06 -5.63
N ARG A 135 0.48 -8.70 -6.61
CA ARG A 135 -0.19 -9.37 -7.74
C ARG A 135 -0.69 -10.76 -7.33
#